data_AF-A0A4V1X198-F1
#
_entry.id   AF-A0A4V1X198-F1
#
_cell.length_a   1.000
_cell.length_b   1.000
_cell.length_c   1.000
_cell.angle_alpha   90.00
_cell.angle_beta   90.00
_cell.angle_gamma   90.00
#
_symmetry.space_group_name_H-M   'P 1'
#
loop_
_entity.id
_entity.type
_entity.pdbx_description
1 polymer ?
#
loop_
_entity_poly.entity_id
_entity_poly.type
_entity_poly.pdbx_seq_one_letter_code
_entity_poly.pdbx_strand_id
1 'polypeptide(L)'
;MATAYFYFDFNDTQKQDPELMLRSLLCQLVQRSVVIPKGVDALFSSCENGQRKASSHALLQVTKEAAQEFTHVYVVLDALDECAQRSELMDMLETVAEWQLDNLHLLVTSRKERDIETCLESYVGEEDTVCLQRDVVDQDIQRYVQQRLRDKKSLAKWTKDAAIS
;
A
#
# COMPACT_ATOMS: atom_id res chain seq x y z
N MET A 1 -7.09 17.83 6.23
CA MET A 1 -6.81 16.73 5.28
C MET A 1 -5.57 16.00 5.76
N ALA A 2 -5.52 14.68 5.62
CA ALA A 2 -4.37 13.85 5.98
C ALA A 2 -4.01 12.91 4.83
N THR A 3 -2.75 12.46 4.82
CA THR A 3 -2.24 11.48 3.87
C THR A 3 -1.38 10.50 4.65
N ALA A 4 -1.62 9.22 4.45
CA ALA A 4 -0.81 8.14 4.99
C ALA A 4 -0.39 7.22 3.85
N TYR A 5 0.76 6.59 3.99
CA TYR A 5 1.26 5.67 2.97
C TYR A 5 2.04 4.52 3.58
N PHE A 6 2.03 3.40 2.88
CA PHE A 6 2.86 2.25 3.18
C PHE A 6 3.32 1.61 1.87
N TYR A 7 4.59 1.23 1.82
CA TYR A 7 5.17 0.53 0.69
C TYR A 7 5.65 -0.83 1.19
N PHE A 8 5.11 -1.89 0.61
CA PHE A 8 5.61 -3.24 0.87
C PHE A 8 6.96 -3.41 0.19
N ASP A 9 7.83 -4.24 0.76
CA ASP A 9 9.17 -4.51 0.23
C ASP A 9 9.57 -5.97 0.47
N PHE A 10 9.77 -6.71 -0.61
CA PHE A 10 10.16 -8.13 -0.55
C PHE A 10 11.54 -8.36 0.10
N ASN A 11 12.37 -7.33 0.26
CA ASN A 11 13.67 -7.40 0.94
C ASN A 11 13.61 -7.03 2.43
N ASP A 12 12.50 -6.48 2.91
CA ASP A 12 12.34 -6.00 4.27
C ASP A 12 11.16 -6.73 4.94
N THR A 13 11.47 -7.72 5.77
CA THR A 13 10.45 -8.58 6.40
C THR A 13 9.47 -7.78 7.27
N GLN A 14 9.86 -6.61 7.80
CA GLN A 14 8.94 -5.75 8.54
C GLN A 14 7.93 -5.06 7.62
N LYS A 15 8.29 -4.85 6.35
CA LYS A 15 7.41 -4.29 5.32
C LYS A 15 6.58 -5.34 4.60
N GLN A 16 6.60 -6.59 5.06
CA GLN A 16 5.77 -7.67 4.51
C GLN A 16 4.59 -8.01 5.42
N ASP A 17 4.56 -7.44 6.63
CA ASP A 17 3.56 -7.69 7.67
C ASP A 17 2.40 -6.67 7.56
N PRO A 18 1.17 -7.12 7.27
CA PRO A 18 0.01 -6.23 7.12
C PRO A 18 -0.39 -5.56 8.44
N GLU A 19 -0.09 -6.15 9.59
CA GLU A 19 -0.36 -5.50 10.87
C GLU A 19 0.61 -4.33 11.12
N LEU A 20 1.88 -4.47 10.72
CA LEU A 20 2.85 -3.37 10.76
C LEU A 20 2.47 -2.25 9.78
N MET A 21 1.90 -2.59 8.63
CA MET A 21 1.28 -1.63 7.71
C MET A 21 0.17 -0.83 8.41
N LEU A 22 -0.79 -1.50 9.04
CA LEU A 22 -1.91 -0.84 9.73
C LEU A 22 -1.43 0.06 10.88
N ARG A 23 -0.47 -0.41 11.68
CA ARG A 23 0.16 0.38 12.76
C ARG A 23 0.86 1.62 12.23
N SER A 24 1.58 1.49 11.10
CA SER A 24 2.25 2.60 10.43
C SER A 24 1.24 3.65 9.96
N LEU A 25 0.15 3.23 9.31
CA LEU A 25 -0.91 4.15 8.87
C LEU A 25 -1.55 4.88 10.05
N LEU A 26 -1.93 4.15 11.10
CA LEU A 26 -2.50 4.76 12.30
C LEU A 26 -1.55 5.78 12.92
N CYS A 27 -0.26 5.45 13.03
CA CYS A 27 0.76 6.36 13.55
C CYS A 27 0.83 7.65 12.71
N GLN A 28 0.86 7.54 11.38
CA GLN A 28 0.88 8.69 10.47
C GLN A 28 -0.37 9.57 10.59
N LEU A 29 -1.56 8.97 10.76
CA LEU A 29 -2.80 9.70 10.99
C LEU A 29 -2.76 10.46 12.32
N VAL A 30 -2.43 9.77 13.41
CA VAL A 30 -2.36 10.36 14.76
C VAL A 30 -1.34 11.49 14.83
N GLN A 31 -0.18 11.35 14.20
CA GLN A 31 0.84 12.40 14.12
C GLN A 31 0.35 13.67 13.42
N ARG A 32 -0.67 13.56 12.56
CA ARG A 32 -1.29 14.69 11.86
C ARG A 32 -2.53 15.23 12.57
N SER A 33 -3.03 14.52 13.59
CA SER A 33 -4.17 14.97 14.40
C SER A 33 -3.75 16.09 15.35
N VAL A 34 -4.62 17.09 15.53
CA VAL A 34 -4.40 18.19 16.49
C VAL A 34 -4.52 17.70 17.94
N VAL A 35 -5.39 16.72 18.15
CA VAL A 35 -5.63 16.05 19.43
C VAL A 35 -5.53 14.55 19.19
N ILE A 36 -4.91 13.83 20.12
CA ILE A 36 -4.84 12.36 20.04
C ILE A 36 -6.28 11.81 20.06
N PRO A 37 -6.69 11.01 19.06
CA PRO A 37 -8.01 10.41 19.06
C PRO A 37 -8.23 9.56 20.31
N LYS A 38 -9.36 9.71 20.99
CA LYS A 38 -9.65 9.01 22.26
C LYS A 38 -9.54 7.49 22.14
N GLY A 39 -9.88 6.94 20.97
CA GLY A 39 -9.74 5.51 20.67
C GLY A 39 -8.29 5.02 20.78
N VAL A 40 -7.31 5.85 20.40
CA VAL A 40 -5.88 5.51 20.49
C VAL A 40 -5.42 5.42 21.93
N ASP A 41 -5.77 6.42 22.76
CA ASP A 41 -5.42 6.41 24.19
C ASP A 41 -6.09 5.26 24.94
N ALA A 42 -7.36 4.96 24.62
CA ALA A 42 -8.08 3.82 25.17
C ALA A 42 -7.43 2.49 24.76
N LEU A 43 -7.07 2.34 23.49
CA LEU A 43 -6.39 1.15 22.99
C LEU A 43 -5.04 0.96 23.68
N PHE A 44 -4.24 2.01 23.80
CA PHE A 44 -2.96 1.99 24.49
C PHE A 44 -3.11 1.54 25.96
N SER A 45 -4.09 2.12 26.66
CA SER A 45 -4.38 1.77 28.06
C SER A 45 -4.82 0.32 28.22
N SER A 46 -5.69 -0.18 27.32
CA SER A 46 -6.15 -1.58 27.33
C SER A 46 -5.04 -2.59 26.98
N CYS A 47 -3.98 -2.14 26.34
CA CYS A 47 -2.80 -2.92 25.97
C CYS A 47 -1.70 -2.89 27.05
N GLU A 48 -2.08 -2.76 28.32
CA GLU A 48 -1.14 -2.67 29.46
C GLU A 48 -0.09 -1.57 29.25
N ASN A 49 -0.52 -0.39 28.77
CA ASN A 49 0.36 0.72 28.40
C ASN A 49 1.45 0.33 27.39
N GLY A 50 1.09 -0.47 26.40
CA GLY A 50 1.96 -0.90 25.30
C GLY A 50 2.80 -2.16 25.59
N GLN A 51 2.61 -2.83 26.73
CA GLN A 51 3.26 -4.12 27.02
C GLN A 51 2.63 -5.28 26.24
N ARG A 52 1.35 -5.13 25.83
CA ARG A 52 0.64 -6.13 25.04
C ARG A 52 0.38 -5.64 23.62
N LYS A 53 0.39 -6.58 22.67
CA LYS A 53 0.05 -6.32 21.27
C LYS A 53 -1.47 -6.17 21.11
N ALA A 54 -1.91 -5.03 20.57
CA ALA A 54 -3.29 -4.83 20.13
C ALA A 54 -3.68 -5.82 19.02
N SER A 55 -4.95 -6.24 18.96
CA SER A 55 -5.47 -7.08 17.88
C SER A 55 -5.67 -6.28 16.59
N SER A 56 -5.60 -6.93 15.44
CA SER A 56 -5.86 -6.32 14.12
C SER A 56 -7.23 -5.65 14.06
N HIS A 57 -8.27 -6.28 14.60
CA HIS A 57 -9.61 -5.70 14.69
C HIS A 57 -9.64 -4.38 15.51
N ALA A 58 -8.97 -4.35 16.66
CA ALA A 58 -8.91 -3.14 17.48
C ALA A 58 -8.12 -2.02 16.79
N LEU A 59 -7.04 -2.36 16.09
CA LEU A 59 -6.29 -1.41 15.27
C LEU A 59 -7.13 -0.85 14.12
N LEU A 60 -7.89 -1.69 13.42
CA LEU A 60 -8.81 -1.27 12.35
C LEU A 60 -9.85 -0.28 12.88
N GLN A 61 -10.48 -0.63 14.01
CA GLN A 61 -11.48 0.23 14.65
C GLN A 61 -10.91 1.60 15.02
N VAL A 62 -9.73 1.64 15.64
CA VAL A 62 -9.09 2.92 16.02
C VAL A 62 -8.60 3.70 14.80
N THR A 63 -8.19 3.01 13.73
CA THR A 63 -7.83 3.66 12.46
C THR A 63 -9.03 4.31 11.81
N LYS A 64 -10.20 3.66 11.82
CA LYS A 64 -11.48 4.24 11.37
C LYS A 64 -11.80 5.52 12.14
N GLU A 65 -11.75 5.46 13.47
CA GLU A 65 -12.02 6.61 14.34
C GLU A 65 -11.03 7.76 14.07
N ALA A 66 -9.73 7.46 13.95
CA ALA A 66 -8.71 8.46 13.62
C ALA A 66 -8.95 9.09 12.25
N ALA A 67 -9.40 8.32 11.25
CA ALA A 67 -9.69 8.84 9.92
C ALA A 67 -10.89 9.79 9.90
N GLN A 68 -11.90 9.57 10.75
CA GLN A 68 -13.11 10.40 10.85
C GLN A 68 -12.85 11.82 11.39
N GLU A 69 -11.71 12.04 12.06
CA GLU A 69 -11.30 13.36 12.56
C GLU A 69 -10.82 14.31 11.45
N PHE A 70 -10.62 13.81 10.22
CA PHE A 70 -10.15 14.59 9.08
C PHE A 70 -11.24 14.82 8.05
N THR A 71 -11.22 15.99 7.41
CA THR A 71 -12.12 16.27 6.27
C THR A 71 -11.92 15.31 5.09
N HIS A 72 -10.67 14.95 4.81
CA HIS A 72 -10.30 13.94 3.82
C HIS A 72 -9.03 13.23 4.27
N VAL A 73 -8.98 11.92 4.05
CA VAL A 73 -7.83 11.05 4.29
C VAL A 73 -7.50 10.34 2.99
N TYR A 74 -6.23 10.42 2.56
CA TYR A 74 -5.72 9.67 1.42
C TYR A 74 -4.75 8.61 1.91
N VAL A 75 -5.01 7.35 1.59
CA VAL A 75 -4.13 6.22 1.92
C VAL A 75 -3.54 5.67 0.63
N VAL A 76 -2.22 5.52 0.59
CA VAL A 76 -1.51 4.92 -0.55
C VAL A 76 -0.82 3.64 -0.09
N LEU A 77 -1.18 2.50 -0.68
CA LEU A 77 -0.53 1.21 -0.44
C LEU A 77 0.18 0.77 -1.71
N ASP A 78 1.51 0.72 -1.66
CA ASP A 78 2.34 0.37 -2.81
C ASP A 78 2.83 -1.08 -2.72
N ALA A 79 2.79 -1.80 -3.84
CA ALA A 79 3.29 -3.16 -4.02
C ALA A 79 2.60 -4.23 -3.15
N LEU A 80 1.27 -4.29 -3.14
CA LEU A 80 0.50 -5.28 -2.33
C LEU A 80 0.97 -6.74 -2.51
N ASP A 81 1.50 -7.10 -3.67
CA ASP A 81 2.05 -8.43 -3.97
C ASP A 81 3.28 -8.78 -3.14
N GLU A 82 3.97 -7.80 -2.55
CA GLU A 82 5.12 -8.03 -1.69
C GLU A 82 4.72 -8.28 -0.23
N CYS A 83 3.43 -8.23 0.12
CA CYS A 83 2.93 -8.68 1.42
C CYS A 83 3.05 -10.21 1.56
N ALA A 84 3.59 -10.68 2.70
CA ALA A 84 3.73 -12.10 2.97
C ALA A 84 2.40 -12.77 3.35
N GLN A 85 1.50 -12.02 4.01
CA GLN A 85 0.21 -12.50 4.52
C GLN A 85 -0.95 -11.89 3.71
N ARG A 86 -0.98 -12.14 2.39
CA ARG A 86 -1.96 -11.53 1.48
C ARG A 86 -3.42 -11.79 1.87
N SER A 87 -3.77 -12.98 2.36
CA SER A 87 -5.15 -13.26 2.82
C SER A 87 -5.56 -12.30 3.95
N GLU A 88 -4.70 -12.12 4.95
CA GLU A 88 -4.98 -11.22 6.08
C GLU A 88 -5.04 -9.75 5.62
N LEU A 89 -4.18 -9.37 4.67
CA LEU A 89 -4.24 -8.06 4.03
C LEU A 89 -5.58 -7.83 3.31
N MET A 90 -6.09 -8.81 2.57
CA MET A 90 -7.38 -8.69 1.88
C MET A 90 -8.53 -8.57 2.87
N ASP A 91 -8.55 -9.37 3.94
CA ASP A 91 -9.57 -9.26 5.01
C ASP A 91 -9.56 -7.86 5.65
N MET A 92 -8.38 -7.26 5.84
CA MET A 92 -8.25 -5.89 6.33
C MET A 92 -8.79 -4.86 5.32
N LEU A 93 -8.48 -5.01 4.03
CA LEU A 93 -8.96 -4.11 2.98
C LEU A 93 -10.48 -4.20 2.77
N GLU A 94 -11.04 -5.40 2.85
CA GLU A 94 -12.49 -5.63 2.88
C GLU A 94 -13.12 -4.89 4.06
N THR A 95 -12.56 -5.07 5.27
CA THR A 95 -13.04 -4.34 6.45
C THR A 95 -12.99 -2.83 6.25
N VAL A 96 -11.93 -2.29 5.62
CA VAL A 96 -11.81 -0.85 5.31
C VAL A 96 -12.87 -0.40 4.31
N ALA A 97 -13.15 -1.19 3.27
CA ALA A 97 -14.19 -0.89 2.27
C ALA A 97 -15.59 -0.87 2.92
N GLU A 98 -15.85 -1.80 3.84
CA GLU A 98 -17.10 -1.86 4.62
C GLU A 98 -17.31 -0.66 5.55
N TRP A 99 -16.28 0.13 5.84
CA TRP A 99 -16.45 1.33 6.66
C TRP A 99 -17.35 2.37 5.99
N GLN A 100 -17.45 2.36 4.65
CA GLN A 100 -18.25 3.28 3.85
C GLN A 100 -18.03 4.75 4.25
N LEU A 101 -16.76 5.13 4.41
CA LEU A 101 -16.38 6.49 4.78
C LEU A 101 -16.22 7.37 3.53
N ASP A 102 -17.10 8.35 3.36
CA ASP A 102 -17.04 9.32 2.25
C ASP A 102 -15.75 10.17 2.23
N ASN A 103 -15.07 10.26 3.38
CA ASN A 103 -13.85 11.04 3.52
C ASN A 103 -12.56 10.24 3.32
N LEU A 104 -12.63 8.92 3.13
CA LEU A 104 -11.47 8.05 2.97
C LEU A 104 -11.27 7.67 1.49
N HIS A 105 -10.07 7.95 0.98
CA HIS A 105 -9.66 7.67 -0.39
C HIS A 105 -8.49 6.70 -0.36
N LEU A 106 -8.62 5.55 -1.00
CA LEU A 106 -7.58 4.52 -1.05
C LEU A 106 -7.03 4.39 -2.47
N LEU A 107 -5.71 4.47 -2.60
CA LEU A 107 -4.98 4.12 -3.82
C LEU A 107 -4.09 2.91 -3.51
N VAL A 108 -4.24 1.86 -4.28
CA VAL A 108 -3.40 0.66 -4.15
C VAL A 108 -2.67 0.35 -5.45
N THR A 109 -1.47 -0.19 -5.35
CA THR A 109 -0.71 -0.71 -6.49
C THR A 109 -0.31 -2.15 -6.25
N SER A 110 -0.21 -2.94 -7.33
CA SER A 110 0.32 -4.29 -7.28
C SER A 110 0.72 -4.77 -8.67
N ARG A 111 1.55 -5.82 -8.74
CA ARG A 111 1.64 -6.66 -9.92
C ARG A 111 0.32 -7.37 -10.20
N LYS A 112 0.18 -7.83 -11.44
CA LYS A 112 -1.00 -8.59 -11.89
C LYS A 112 -0.95 -10.03 -11.34
N GLU A 113 -1.31 -10.20 -10.08
CA GLU A 113 -1.42 -11.48 -9.38
C GLU A 113 -2.90 -11.87 -9.21
N ARG A 114 -3.25 -13.12 -9.55
CA ARG A 114 -4.65 -13.55 -9.67
C ARG A 114 -5.42 -13.51 -8.35
N ASP A 115 -4.75 -13.84 -7.25
CA ASP A 115 -5.31 -13.77 -5.89
C ASP A 115 -5.69 -12.33 -5.54
N ILE A 116 -4.84 -11.36 -5.88
CA ILE A 116 -5.10 -9.93 -5.65
C ILE A 116 -6.22 -9.42 -6.55
N GLU A 117 -6.22 -9.77 -7.84
CA GLU A 117 -7.29 -9.39 -8.78
C GLU A 117 -8.66 -9.88 -8.28
N THR A 118 -8.77 -11.17 -7.97
CA THR A 118 -10.03 -11.78 -7.54
C THR A 118 -10.60 -11.12 -6.28
N CYS A 119 -9.73 -10.74 -5.33
CA CYS A 119 -10.15 -10.08 -4.10
C CYS A 119 -10.56 -8.61 -4.32
N LEU A 120 -9.92 -7.89 -5.24
CA LEU A 120 -10.26 -6.48 -5.50
C LEU A 120 -11.47 -6.32 -6.41
N GLU A 121 -11.76 -7.27 -7.29
CA GLU A 121 -12.93 -7.27 -8.20
C GLU A 121 -14.27 -7.09 -7.47
N SER A 122 -14.39 -7.52 -6.20
CA SER A 122 -15.61 -7.34 -5.41
C SER A 122 -15.80 -5.92 -4.85
N TYR A 123 -14.75 -5.10 -4.83
CA TYR A 123 -14.74 -3.78 -4.18
C TYR A 123 -14.40 -2.63 -5.12
N VAL A 124 -13.67 -2.90 -6.19
CA VAL A 124 -13.16 -1.91 -7.13
C VAL A 124 -13.81 -2.14 -8.48
N GLY A 125 -14.50 -1.12 -9.00
CA GLY A 125 -15.05 -1.16 -10.35
C GLY A 125 -13.96 -1.25 -11.41
N GLU A 126 -14.31 -1.74 -12.61
CA GLU A 126 -13.38 -1.76 -13.75
C GLU A 126 -12.92 -0.33 -14.11
N GLU A 127 -13.78 0.67 -13.91
CA GLU A 127 -13.51 2.09 -14.14
C GLU A 127 -12.49 2.70 -13.17
N ASP A 128 -12.38 2.13 -11.97
CA ASP A 128 -11.43 2.57 -10.93
C ASP A 128 -10.11 1.78 -11.00
N THR A 129 -10.02 0.83 -11.93
CA THR A 129 -8.84 -0.01 -12.15
C THR A 129 -8.02 0.50 -13.32
N VAL A 130 -6.78 0.93 -13.06
CA VAL A 130 -5.85 1.36 -14.10
C VAL A 130 -4.77 0.31 -14.30
N CYS A 131 -4.86 -0.46 -15.39
CA CYS A 131 -3.79 -1.37 -15.80
C CYS A 131 -2.73 -0.63 -16.61
N LEU A 132 -1.47 -0.68 -16.17
CA LEU A 132 -0.34 -0.25 -16.99
C LEU A 132 -0.21 -1.19 -18.20
N GLN A 133 -0.49 -0.66 -19.40
CA GLN A 133 -0.52 -1.44 -20.65
C GLN A 133 0.86 -1.99 -20.98
N ARG A 134 0.97 -3.32 -21.08
CA ARG A 134 2.24 -4.04 -21.34
C ARG A 134 2.93 -3.58 -22.63
N ASP A 135 2.19 -3.40 -23.73
CA ASP A 135 2.80 -3.10 -25.04
C ASP A 135 3.50 -1.73 -25.09
N VAL A 136 2.94 -0.73 -24.39
CA VAL A 136 3.54 0.61 -24.28
C VAL A 136 4.73 0.58 -23.32
N VAL A 137 4.58 -0.14 -22.20
CA VAL A 137 5.65 -0.31 -21.20
C VAL A 137 6.85 -1.05 -21.80
N ASP A 138 6.65 -2.08 -22.62
CA ASP A 138 7.74 -2.84 -23.23
C ASP A 138 8.54 -1.98 -24.22
N GLN A 139 7.87 -1.16 -25.03
CA GLN A 139 8.55 -0.23 -25.94
C GLN A 139 9.35 0.84 -25.18
N ASP A 140 8.79 1.37 -24.09
CA ASP A 140 9.48 2.38 -23.28
C ASP A 140 10.63 1.77 -22.45
N ILE A 141 10.48 0.56 -21.94
CA ILE A 141 11.58 -0.22 -21.33
C ILE A 141 12.69 -0.44 -22.34
N GLN A 142 12.35 -0.87 -23.57
CA GLN A 142 13.33 -1.10 -24.63
C GLN A 142 14.08 0.21 -24.97
N ARG A 143 13.36 1.33 -25.10
CA ARG A 143 13.96 2.66 -25.32
C ARG A 143 14.88 3.06 -24.18
N TYR A 144 14.45 2.90 -22.93
CA TYR A 144 15.26 3.22 -21.75
C TYR A 144 16.53 2.37 -21.70
N VAL A 145 16.43 1.05 -21.93
CA VAL A 145 17.58 0.13 -21.97
C VAL A 145 18.54 0.53 -23.07
N GLN A 146 18.05 0.78 -24.29
CA GLN A 146 18.87 1.21 -25.42
C GLN A 146 19.60 2.54 -25.13
N GLN A 147 18.90 3.52 -24.53
CA GLN A 147 19.50 4.78 -24.14
C GLN A 147 20.59 4.56 -23.07
N ARG A 148 20.32 3.74 -22.05
CA ARG A 148 21.29 3.47 -20.98
C ARG A 148 22.53 2.71 -21.45
N LEU A 149 22.37 1.80 -22.42
CA LEU A 149 23.47 1.11 -23.09
C LEU A 149 24.35 2.07 -23.91
N ARG A 150 23.75 3.09 -24.55
CA ARG A 150 24.49 4.12 -25.29
C ARG A 150 25.25 5.08 -24.36
N ASP A 151 24.63 5.49 -23.25
CA ASP A 151 25.16 6.57 -22.40
C ASP A 151 26.22 6.08 -21.39
N LYS A 152 26.20 4.81 -20.98
CA LYS A 152 27.16 4.27 -20.00
C LYS A 152 28.33 3.56 -20.67
N LYS A 153 29.54 4.13 -20.54
CA LYS A 153 30.81 3.51 -20.99
C LYS A 153 31.04 2.10 -20.43
N SER A 154 30.56 1.80 -19.23
CA SER A 154 30.68 0.47 -18.62
C SER A 154 29.80 -0.60 -19.29
N LEU A 155 28.76 -0.18 -20.02
CA LEU A 155 27.82 -1.05 -20.72
C LEU A 155 28.12 -1.18 -22.23
N ALA A 156 29.18 -0.53 -22.73
CA ALA A 156 29.58 -0.52 -24.14
C ALA A 156 29.95 -1.92 -24.70
N LYS A 157 30.12 -2.93 -23.85
CA LYS A 157 30.30 -4.32 -24.30
C LYS A 157 28.99 -4.95 -24.81
N TRP A 158 27.84 -4.44 -24.37
CA TRP A 158 26.51 -4.99 -24.64
C TRP A 158 25.78 -4.25 -25.78
N THR A 159 26.36 -3.17 -26.30
CA THR A 159 25.80 -2.43 -27.45
C THR A 159 25.79 -3.22 -28.76
N LYS A 160 26.56 -4.32 -28.88
CA LYS A 160 26.57 -5.17 -30.08
C LYS A 160 25.45 -6.22 -30.10
N ASP A 161 24.96 -6.65 -28.93
CA ASP A 161 23.92 -7.68 -28.83
C ASP A 161 22.50 -7.09 -28.92
N ALA A 162 22.34 -5.78 -28.68
CA ALA A 162 21.07 -5.07 -28.82
C ALA A 162 20.59 -4.90 -30.28
N ALA A 163 21.33 -5.42 -31.26
CA ALA A 163 20.98 -5.38 -32.69
C ALA A 163 20.33 -6.69 -33.20
N ILE A 164 20.04 -7.65 -32.33
CA ILE A 164 19.43 -8.93 -32.73
C ILE A 164 18.05 -9.05 -32.08
N SER A 165 17.04 -9.00 -32.96
CA SER A 165 15.60 -9.29 -32.84
C SER A 165 14.80 -8.57 -31.75
#